data_AF-A0A059LKT1-F1
#
_entry.id   AF-A0A059LKT1-F1
#
_cell.length_a   1.000
_cell.length_b   1.000
_cell.length_c   1.000
_cell.angle_alpha   90.00
_cell.angle_beta   90.00
_cell.angle_gamma   90.00
#
_symmetry.space_group_name_H-M   'P 1'
#
loop_
_entity.id
_entity.type
_entity.pdbx_description
1 polymer ?
#
loop_
_entity_poly.entity_id
_entity_poly.type
_entity_poly.pdbx_seq_one_letter_code
_entity_poly.pdbx_strand_id
1 'polypeptide(L)'
;AVQALRKGRVEFRADKTGIVHVGVGKLSFSDAQLVENAEALAGALLDARPKALKGGGVGGYVISAFLSSTMGPGVPVTLNSLFAGKM
;
A
#
# COMPACT_ATOMS: atom_id res chain seq x y z
N ALA A 1 19.45 11.70 -6.80
CA ALA A 1 18.14 11.62 -7.49
C ALA A 1 18.04 10.43 -8.46
N VAL A 2 18.95 10.30 -9.43
CA VAL A 2 18.86 9.26 -10.50
C VAL A 2 18.86 7.82 -9.99
N GLN A 3 19.64 7.53 -8.94
CA GLN A 3 19.69 6.17 -8.36
C GLN A 3 18.38 5.74 -7.68
N ALA A 4 17.62 6.69 -7.12
CA ALA A 4 16.34 6.39 -6.46
C ALA A 4 15.25 6.09 -7.49
N LEU A 5 15.20 6.85 -8.59
CA LEU A 5 14.31 6.58 -9.73
C LEU A 5 14.59 5.22 -10.37
N ARG A 6 15.88 4.85 -10.53
CA ARG A 6 16.28 3.55 -11.10
C ARG A 6 15.99 2.35 -10.19
N LYS A 7 15.86 2.56 -8.88
CA LYS A 7 15.51 1.51 -7.91
C LYS A 7 14.00 1.19 -7.87
N GLY A 8 13.21 1.72 -8.81
CA GLY A 8 11.79 1.40 -8.92
C GLY A 8 10.92 2.18 -7.95
N ARG A 9 11.25 3.46 -7.70
CA ARG A 9 10.42 4.32 -6.86
C ARG A 9 9.01 4.43 -7.45
N VAL A 10 8.02 3.93 -6.72
CA VAL A 10 6.62 4.02 -7.12
C VAL A 10 6.01 5.24 -6.44
N GLU A 11 5.59 6.21 -7.24
CA GLU A 11 4.86 7.36 -6.75
C GLU A 11 3.37 7.03 -6.75
N PHE A 12 2.73 7.23 -5.61
CA PHE A 12 1.30 7.01 -5.44
C PHE A 12 0.61 8.34 -5.18
N ARG A 13 -0.54 8.52 -5.81
CA ARG A 13 -1.41 9.68 -5.64
C ARG A 13 -2.82 9.19 -5.34
N ALA A 14 -3.50 9.90 -4.44
CA ALA A 14 -4.92 9.66 -4.22
C ALA A 14 -5.75 10.26 -5.36
N ASP A 15 -6.71 9.47 -5.85
CA ASP A 15 -7.68 9.91 -6.83
C ASP A 15 -8.74 10.83 -6.19
N LYS A 16 -9.60 11.43 -7.02
CA LYS A 16 -10.69 12.31 -6.55
C LYS A 16 -11.68 11.60 -5.60
N THR A 17 -11.76 10.27 -5.71
CA THR A 17 -12.57 9.41 -4.83
C THR A 17 -11.86 9.06 -3.53
N GLY A 18 -10.62 9.51 -3.31
CA GLY A 18 -9.82 9.21 -2.13
C GLY A 18 -9.20 7.82 -2.13
N ILE A 19 -9.22 7.10 -3.26
CA ILE A 19 -8.62 5.78 -3.41
C ILE A 19 -7.18 5.93 -3.90
N VAL A 20 -6.28 5.12 -3.36
CA VAL A 20 -4.87 5.05 -3.78
C VAL A 20 -4.64 3.73 -4.52
N HIS A 21 -4.30 3.81 -5.80
CA HIS A 21 -4.00 2.65 -6.64
C HIS A 21 -2.49 2.50 -6.82
N VAL A 22 -1.92 1.36 -6.41
CA VAL A 22 -0.48 1.12 -6.53
C VAL A 22 -0.20 -0.33 -6.92
N GLY A 23 0.69 -0.52 -7.89
CA GLY A 23 1.21 -1.84 -8.25
C GLY A 23 2.28 -2.28 -7.26
N VAL A 24 1.97 -3.29 -6.44
CA VAL A 24 2.89 -3.89 -5.45
C VAL A 24 3.93 -4.83 -6.06
N GLY A 25 3.72 -5.28 -7.30
CA GLY A 25 4.65 -6.15 -8.01
C GLY A 25 4.04 -6.81 -9.24
N LYS A 26 4.76 -7.80 -9.79
CA LYS A 26 4.29 -8.70 -10.84
C LYS A 26 4.19 -10.13 -10.30
N LEU A 27 3.42 -10.97 -10.99
CA LEU A 27 3.29 -12.39 -10.65
C LEU A 27 4.61 -13.17 -10.71
N SER A 28 5.61 -12.63 -11.41
CA SER A 28 6.95 -13.22 -11.52
C SER A 28 7.83 -12.98 -10.28
N PHE A 29 7.35 -12.24 -9.27
CA PHE A 29 8.10 -11.99 -8.04
C PHE A 29 7.86 -13.14 -7.06
N SER A 30 8.81 -13.36 -6.15
CA SER A 30 8.63 -14.32 -5.07
C SER A 30 7.62 -13.81 -4.04
N ASP A 31 6.93 -14.75 -3.38
CA ASP A 31 5.93 -14.42 -2.36
C ASP A 31 6.50 -13.53 -1.25
N ALA A 32 7.74 -13.80 -0.82
CA ALA A 32 8.43 -12.99 0.19
C ALA A 32 8.62 -11.52 -0.25
N GLN A 33 8.99 -11.30 -1.52
CA GLN A 33 9.16 -9.94 -2.06
C GLN A 33 7.83 -9.20 -2.20
N LEU A 34 6.75 -9.92 -2.51
CA LEU A 34 5.41 -9.32 -2.59
C LEU A 34 4.92 -8.86 -1.21
N VAL A 35 5.18 -9.65 -0.17
CA VAL A 35 4.86 -9.29 1.23
C VAL A 35 5.67 -8.07 1.66
N GLU A 36 6.99 -8.07 1.44
CA GLU A 36 7.86 -6.94 1.81
C GLU A 36 7.44 -5.64 1.11
N ASN A 37 7.09 -5.70 -0.18
CA ASN A 37 6.62 -4.53 -0.92
C ASN A 37 5.28 -4.01 -0.39
N ALA A 38 4.37 -4.90 0.00
CA ALA A 38 3.07 -4.53 0.57
C ALA A 38 3.23 -3.86 1.95
N GLU A 39 4.12 -4.37 2.79
CA GLU A 39 4.43 -3.77 4.09
C GLU A 39 5.11 -2.39 3.95
N ALA A 40 6.06 -2.27 3.01
CA ALA A 40 6.71 -0.99 2.72
C ALA A 40 5.72 0.07 2.23
N LEU A 41 4.77 -0.33 1.37
CA LEU A 41 3.69 0.54 0.92
C LEU A 41 2.77 0.97 2.06
N ALA A 42 2.38 0.03 2.92
CA ALA A 42 1.52 0.30 4.07
C ALA A 42 2.21 1.26 5.05
N GLY A 43 3.51 1.10 5.30
CA GLY A 43 4.31 2.03 6.10
C GLY A 43 4.38 3.43 5.48
N ALA A 44 4.67 3.54 4.19
CA ALA A 44 4.73 4.82 3.49
C ALA A 44 3.37 5.55 3.45
N LEU A 45 2.25 4.80 3.38
CA LEU A 45 0.90 5.36 3.48
C LEU A 45 0.62 5.94 4.87
N LEU A 46 1.04 5.24 5.94
CA LEU A 46 0.90 5.76 7.31
C LEU A 46 1.70 7.03 7.52
N ASP A 47 2.92 7.10 6.98
CA ASP A 47 3.78 8.29 7.07
C ASP A 47 3.23 9.47 6.25
N ALA A 48 2.58 9.19 5.12
CA ALA A 48 1.94 10.20 4.27
C ALA A 48 0.64 10.76 4.86
N ARG A 49 0.17 10.24 6.00
CA ARG A 49 -1.04 10.71 6.66
C ARG A 49 -0.90 12.20 7.08
N PRO A 50 -1.86 13.07 6.68
CA PRO A 50 -1.91 14.43 7.20
C PRO A 50 -2.18 14.43 8.71
N LYS A 51 -1.35 15.12 9.49
CA LYS A 51 -1.49 15.28 10.96
C LYS A 51 -2.83 15.91 11.39
N ALA A 52 -3.57 16.50 10.46
CA ALA A 52 -4.86 17.18 10.70
C ALA A 52 -6.10 16.27 10.65
N LEU A 53 -5.97 14.97 10.34
CA LEU A 53 -7.12 14.05 10.27
C LEU A 53 -7.66 13.69 11.66
N LYS A 54 -8.88 14.16 11.96
CA LYS A 54 -9.71 13.83 13.13
C LYS A 54 -9.99 12.31 13.15
N GLY A 55 -9.21 11.57 13.95
CA GLY A 55 -9.33 10.12 14.11
C GLY A 55 -7.96 9.45 14.25
N GLY A 56 -7.28 9.67 15.37
CA GLY A 56 -5.85 9.39 15.63
C GLY A 56 -5.36 7.93 15.59
N GLY A 57 -5.86 7.08 14.68
CA GLY A 57 -5.39 5.69 14.52
C GLY A 57 -5.44 5.19 13.07
N VAL A 58 -4.90 4.00 12.86
CA VAL A 58 -4.83 3.30 11.56
C VAL A 58 -6.24 3.07 10.97
N GLY A 59 -7.23 2.81 11.84
CA GLY A 59 -8.61 2.49 11.43
C GLY A 59 -9.45 3.67 10.91
N GLY A 60 -8.98 4.91 11.02
CA GLY A 60 -9.68 6.08 10.45
C GLY A 60 -9.13 6.55 9.10
N TYR A 61 -7.92 6.12 8.74
CA TYR A 61 -7.22 6.57 7.53
C TYR A 61 -7.36 5.57 6.37
N VAL A 62 -7.34 4.27 6.69
CA VAL A 62 -7.55 3.20 5.72
C VAL A 62 -8.84 2.47 6.06
N ILE A 63 -9.83 2.56 5.17
CA ILE A 63 -11.17 2.00 5.37
C ILE A 63 -11.23 0.54 4.91
N SER A 64 -10.61 0.26 3.76
CA SER A 64 -10.58 -1.07 3.16
C SER A 64 -9.35 -1.21 2.24
N ALA A 65 -8.87 -2.44 2.11
CA ALA A 65 -7.78 -2.79 1.20
C ALA A 65 -8.22 -3.99 0.34
N PHE A 66 -7.96 -3.90 -0.97
CA PHE A 66 -8.28 -4.94 -1.93
C PHE A 66 -7.04 -5.22 -2.77
N LEU A 67 -6.72 -6.50 -2.95
CA LEU A 67 -5.67 -6.95 -3.86
C LEU A 67 -6.33 -7.52 -5.11
N SER A 68 -5.99 -6.99 -6.27
CA SER A 68 -6.46 -7.52 -7.56
C SER A 68 -5.29 -7.67 -8.52
N SER A 69 -5.35 -8.69 -9.37
CA SER A 69 -4.51 -8.73 -10.58
C SER A 69 -5.12 -7.85 -11.66
N THR A 70 -4.36 -7.54 -12.72
CA THR A 70 -4.78 -6.61 -13.79
C THR A 70 -6.13 -6.96 -14.41
N MET A 71 -6.48 -8.25 -14.47
CA MET A 71 -7.73 -8.75 -15.07
C MET A 71 -8.47 -9.76 -14.18
N GLY A 72 -8.10 -9.86 -12.90
CA GLY A 72 -8.67 -10.86 -11.98
C GLY A 72 -9.65 -10.26 -10.96
N PRO A 73 -10.43 -11.12 -10.29
CA PRO A 73 -11.29 -10.68 -9.19
C PRO A 73 -10.46 -10.09 -8.05
N GLY A 74 -10.98 -9.03 -7.43
CA GLY A 74 -10.37 -8.42 -6.25
C GLY A 74 -10.66 -9.24 -5.00
N VAL A 75 -9.61 -9.58 -4.25
CA VAL A 75 -9.71 -10.26 -2.96
C VAL A 75 -9.60 -9.21 -1.85
N PRO A 76 -10.58 -9.12 -0.93
CA PRO A 76 -10.49 -8.23 0.22
C PRO A 76 -9.37 -8.70 1.15
N VAL A 77 -8.48 -7.79 1.54
CA VAL A 77 -7.38 -8.06 2.46
C VAL A 77 -7.66 -7.35 3.77
N THR A 78 -7.47 -8.05 4.89
CA THR A 78 -7.65 -7.45 6.21
C THR A 78 -6.47 -6.53 6.51
N LEU A 79 -6.74 -5.35 7.06
CA LEU A 79 -5.69 -4.39 7.41
C LEU A 79 -4.69 -4.97 8.41
N ASN A 80 -5.16 -5.78 9.37
CA ASN A 80 -4.28 -6.44 10.35
C ASN A 80 -3.23 -7.36 9.72
N SER A 81 -3.54 -8.04 8.61
CA SER A 81 -2.56 -8.91 7.93
C SER A 81 -1.53 -8.14 7.11
N LEU A 82 -1.82 -6.88 6.74
CA LEU A 82 -0.89 -6.01 6.01
C LEU A 82 0.10 -5.30 6.94
N PHE A 83 -0.19 -5.24 8.24
CA PHE A 83 0.68 -4.60 9.25
C PHE A 83 1.41 -5.61 10.15
N ALA A 84 1.29 -6.92 9.88
CA ALA A 84 1.78 -7.99 10.76
C ALA A 84 3.31 -7.99 10.97
N GLY A 85 4.11 -7.44 10.06
CA GLY A 85 5.56 -7.29 10.23
C GLY A 85 6.01 -6.13 11.14
N LYS A 86 5.09 -5.32 11.69
CA LYS A 86 5.39 -4.16 12.56
C LYS A 86 4.47 -4.06 13.80
N MET A 87 4.18 -5.20 14.43
CA MET A 87 3.79 -5.25 15.84
C MET A 87 4.95 -5.75 16.69
#